data_AF-A0AAX2ZIP2-F1
#
_entry.id   AF-A0AAX2ZIP2-F1
#
_cell.length_a   1.000
_cell.length_b   1.000
_cell.length_c   1.000
_cell.angle_alpha   90.00
_cell.angle_beta   90.00
_cell.angle_gamma   90.00
#
_symmetry.space_group_name_H-M   'P 1'
#
loop_
_entity.id
_entity.type
_entity.pdbx_description
1 polymer ?
#
loop_
_entity_poly.entity_id
_entity_poly.type
_entity_poly.pdbx_seq_one_letter_code
_entity_poly.pdbx_strand_id
1 'polypeptide(L)'
;MTKNIILSSIQNKSIIVAKNELLKINDESSVYGLILTPQDVEEIIKSRGYSLKNYGRIDLNMDVTKKLINKIYTSQYTDKDDYVEIINDLQDIFYYLKNETLDEISDNEIIDIIVEFYEKTSGRIENIQNLSEKFALEYKLGRISEDE
;
A
#
# COMPACT_ATOMS: atom_id res chain seq x y z
N MET A 1 -9.89 28.62 -13.92
CA MET A 1 -10.52 28.14 -12.67
C MET A 1 -9.68 28.64 -11.51
N THR A 2 -10.25 29.43 -10.61
CA THR A 2 -9.54 29.95 -9.44
C THR A 2 -9.33 28.79 -8.46
N LYS A 3 -8.07 28.36 -8.31
CA LYS A 3 -7.68 27.33 -7.33
C LYS A 3 -8.10 27.83 -5.95
N ASN A 4 -8.99 27.11 -5.25
CA ASN A 4 -9.47 27.53 -3.94
C ASN A 4 -8.28 27.53 -2.95
N ILE A 5 -7.89 28.72 -2.49
CA ILE A 5 -6.68 28.94 -1.67
C ILE A 5 -6.72 28.06 -0.42
N ILE A 6 -7.87 28.00 0.25
CA ILE A 6 -8.06 27.20 1.47
C ILE A 6 -7.83 25.72 1.18
N LEU A 7 -8.41 25.19 0.11
CA LEU A 7 -8.25 23.79 -0.28
C LEU A 7 -6.78 23.48 -0.61
N SER A 8 -6.09 24.37 -1.32
CA SER A 8 -4.68 24.18 -1.65
C SER A 8 -3.76 24.20 -0.42
N SER A 9 -4.04 25.04 0.57
CA SER A 9 -3.29 25.07 1.82
C SER A 9 -3.49 23.81 2.67
N ILE A 10 -4.72 23.28 2.72
CA ILE A 10 -5.04 22.02 3.42
C ILE A 10 -4.34 20.83 2.75
N GLN A 11 -4.38 20.76 1.42
CA GLN A 11 -3.68 19.72 0.64
C GLN A 11 -2.17 19.77 0.87
N ASN A 12 -1.56 20.96 0.81
CA ASN A 12 -0.13 21.12 1.05
C ASN A 12 0.27 20.69 2.46
N LYS A 13 -0.50 21.07 3.50
CA LYS A 13 -0.22 20.66 4.87
C LYS A 13 -0.33 19.14 5.04
N SER A 14 -1.33 18.52 4.41
CA SER A 14 -1.54 17.07 4.45
C SER A 14 -0.38 16.30 3.78
N ILE A 15 0.12 16.80 2.64
CA ILE A 15 1.29 16.22 1.97
C ILE A 15 2.55 16.32 2.85
N ILE A 16 2.78 17.45 3.53
CA ILE A 16 3.93 17.61 4.43
C ILE A 16 3.86 16.60 5.58
N VAL A 17 2.67 16.40 6.17
CA VAL A 17 2.47 15.41 7.23
C VAL A 17 2.75 14.00 6.70
N ALA A 18 2.18 13.63 5.56
CA ALA A 18 2.41 12.32 4.94
C ALA A 18 3.90 12.08 4.66
N LYS A 19 4.61 13.08 4.12
CA LYS A 19 6.05 12.99 3.86
C LYS A 19 6.85 12.74 5.14
N ASN A 20 6.57 13.51 6.19
CA ASN A 20 7.26 13.38 7.48
C ASN A 20 6.99 12.02 8.14
N GLU A 21 5.76 11.52 8.05
CA GLU A 21 5.40 10.22 8.60
C GLU A 21 6.15 9.07 7.95
N LEU A 22 6.29 9.09 6.62
CA LEU A 22 7.02 8.04 5.88
C LEU A 22 8.54 8.15 6.09
N LEU A 23 9.10 9.38 6.09
CA LEU A 23 10.53 9.58 6.38
C LEU A 23 10.91 9.10 7.78
N LYS A 24 9.99 9.16 8.75
CA LYS A 24 10.22 8.69 10.12
C LYS A 24 10.46 7.18 10.19
N ILE A 25 10.00 6.40 9.22
CA ILE A 25 10.23 4.95 9.21
C ILE A 25 11.73 4.63 9.10
N ASN A 26 12.52 5.54 8.51
CA ASN A 26 13.98 5.41 8.44
C ASN A 26 14.65 5.30 9.83
N ASP A 27 14.02 5.80 10.89
CA ASP A 27 14.50 5.64 12.27
C ASP A 27 14.66 4.15 12.64
N GLU A 28 13.85 3.27 12.05
CA GLU A 28 13.87 1.82 12.27
C GLU A 28 14.45 1.07 11.06
N SER A 29 14.04 1.40 9.83
CA SER A 29 14.41 0.62 8.63
C SER A 29 15.88 0.78 8.23
N SER A 30 16.55 1.85 8.65
CA SER A 30 17.94 2.13 8.27
C SER A 30 18.94 1.08 8.76
N VAL A 31 18.65 0.38 9.86
CA VAL A 31 19.51 -0.72 10.35
C VAL A 31 19.51 -1.94 9.42
N TYR A 32 18.49 -2.05 8.55
CA TYR A 32 18.38 -3.05 7.50
C TYR A 32 18.92 -2.55 6.15
N GLY A 33 19.51 -1.35 6.11
CA GLY A 33 20.00 -0.72 4.88
C GLY A 33 18.91 -0.11 4.00
N LEU A 34 17.67 -0.04 4.49
CA LEU A 34 16.50 0.47 3.78
C LEU A 34 16.20 1.90 4.22
N ILE A 35 16.50 2.88 3.37
CA ILE A 35 16.37 4.30 3.68
C ILE A 35 15.62 4.99 2.54
N LEU A 36 14.45 5.55 2.85
CA LEU A 36 13.68 6.37 1.92
C LEU A 36 14.21 7.80 1.89
N THR A 37 14.52 8.29 0.69
CA THR A 37 14.81 9.71 0.46
C THR A 37 13.51 10.53 0.37
N PRO A 38 13.57 11.87 0.50
CA PRO A 38 12.41 12.72 0.27
C PRO A 38 11.76 12.54 -1.12
N GLN A 39 12.56 12.17 -2.13
CA GLN A 39 12.13 11.88 -3.49
C GLN A 39 11.37 10.55 -3.55
N ASP A 40 11.90 9.51 -2.93
CA ASP A 40 11.23 8.19 -2.84
C ASP A 40 9.87 8.32 -2.17
N VAL A 41 9.79 9.08 -1.08
CA VAL A 41 8.53 9.33 -0.38
C VAL A 41 7.52 10.10 -1.26
N GLU A 42 8.00 11.02 -2.10
CA GLU A 42 7.12 11.70 -3.05
C GLU A 42 6.60 10.75 -4.13
N GLU A 43 7.43 9.83 -4.60
CA GLU A 43 7.02 8.78 -5.52
C GLU A 43 5.97 7.86 -4.90
N ILE A 44 6.17 7.39 -3.66
CA ILE A 44 5.23 6.53 -2.93
C ILE A 44 3.87 7.21 -2.79
N ILE A 45 3.84 8.48 -2.36
CA ILE A 45 2.60 9.25 -2.20
C ILE A 45 1.90 9.44 -3.55
N LYS A 46 2.67 9.67 -4.62
CA LYS A 46 2.13 9.86 -5.97
C LYS A 46 1.55 8.56 -6.53
N SER A 47 2.26 7.45 -6.39
CA SER A 47 1.82 6.11 -6.78
C SER A 47 0.53 5.74 -6.06
N ARG A 48 0.48 5.92 -4.74
CA ARG A 48 -0.72 5.76 -3.92
C ARG A 48 -1.90 6.56 -4.45
N GLY A 49 -1.66 7.82 -4.82
CA GLY A 49 -2.68 8.69 -5.40
C GLY A 49 -3.25 8.16 -6.72
N TYR A 50 -2.43 7.48 -7.53
CA TYR A 50 -2.90 6.81 -8.74
C TYR A 50 -3.74 5.58 -8.41
N SER A 51 -3.32 4.71 -7.49
CA SER A 51 -4.10 3.54 -7.07
C SER A 51 -5.46 3.95 -6.51
N LEU A 52 -5.50 4.91 -5.60
CA LEU A 52 -6.76 5.44 -5.05
C LEU A 52 -7.69 5.96 -6.15
N LYS A 53 -7.15 6.69 -7.12
CA LYS A 53 -7.94 7.18 -8.25
C LYS A 53 -8.46 6.04 -9.12
N ASN A 54 -7.61 5.05 -9.44
CA ASN A 54 -7.94 3.91 -10.29
C ASN A 54 -9.06 3.06 -9.66
N TYR A 55 -9.00 2.85 -8.35
CA TYR A 55 -9.97 2.06 -7.60
C TYR A 55 -11.18 2.89 -7.08
N GLY A 56 -11.22 4.20 -7.33
CA GLY A 56 -12.33 5.06 -6.94
C GLY A 56 -12.42 5.33 -5.44
N ARG A 57 -11.29 5.31 -4.72
CA ARG A 57 -11.20 5.39 -3.26
C ARG A 57 -10.78 6.76 -2.74
N ILE A 58 -11.19 7.07 -1.52
CA ILE A 58 -10.72 8.21 -0.74
C ILE A 58 -10.09 7.68 0.54
N ASP A 59 -8.78 7.89 0.67
CA ASP A 59 -8.02 7.55 1.87
C ASP A 59 -7.04 8.70 2.19
N LEU A 60 -7.22 9.33 3.35
CA LEU A 60 -6.63 10.61 3.69
C LEU A 60 -5.34 10.50 4.54
N ASN A 61 -5.06 9.34 5.11
CA ASN A 61 -3.89 9.13 5.97
C ASN A 61 -2.92 8.11 5.34
N MET A 62 -1.74 7.95 5.92
CA MET A 62 -0.72 7.01 5.42
C MET A 62 -0.69 5.68 6.18
N ASP A 63 -1.75 5.33 6.93
CA ASP A 63 -1.71 4.19 7.86
C ASP A 63 -1.44 2.86 7.15
N VAL A 64 -2.13 2.60 6.03
CA VAL A 64 -1.93 1.40 5.20
C VAL A 64 -0.49 1.32 4.69
N THR A 65 -0.02 2.39 4.03
CA THR A 65 1.34 2.44 3.46
C THR A 65 2.40 2.24 4.55
N LYS A 66 2.26 2.88 5.72
CA LYS A 66 3.17 2.69 6.86
C LYS A 66 3.17 1.25 7.36
N LYS A 67 2.00 0.64 7.52
CA LYS A 67 1.87 -0.74 7.99
C LYS A 67 2.49 -1.74 7.03
N LEU A 68 2.30 -1.56 5.72
CA LEU A 68 2.96 -2.36 4.70
C LEU A 68 4.49 -2.23 4.80
N ILE A 69 5.01 -1.00 4.81
CA ILE A 69 6.45 -0.73 4.95
C ILE A 69 7.01 -1.40 6.22
N ASN A 70 6.32 -1.23 7.35
CA ASN A 70 6.74 -1.77 8.64
C ASN A 70 6.82 -3.30 8.68
N LYS A 71 6.05 -3.98 7.84
CA LYS A 71 6.09 -5.44 7.72
C LYS A 71 7.24 -5.89 6.82
N ILE A 72 7.43 -5.22 5.68
CA ILE A 72 8.37 -5.68 4.65
C ILE A 72 9.83 -5.26 4.93
N TYR A 73 10.10 -4.16 5.63
CA TYR A 73 11.49 -3.73 5.84
C TYR A 73 12.33 -4.75 6.64
N THR A 74 11.67 -5.65 7.39
CA THR A 74 12.32 -6.74 8.13
C THR A 74 12.47 -8.03 7.32
N SER A 75 11.89 -8.09 6.12
CA SER A 75 11.91 -9.27 5.26
C SER A 75 13.27 -9.44 4.59
N GLN A 76 13.73 -10.68 4.48
CA GLN A 76 14.95 -11.02 3.72
C GLN A 76 14.79 -10.82 2.20
N TYR A 77 13.56 -10.64 1.72
CA TYR A 77 13.25 -10.45 0.30
C TYR A 77 13.15 -8.99 -0.11
N THR A 78 13.31 -8.06 0.85
CA THR A 78 13.34 -6.62 0.58
C THR A 78 14.77 -6.13 0.61
N ASP A 79 15.21 -5.53 -0.50
CA ASP A 79 16.47 -4.81 -0.57
C ASP A 79 16.26 -3.39 -1.10
N LYS A 80 17.33 -2.59 -1.04
CA LYS A 80 17.30 -1.16 -1.36
C LYS A 80 17.02 -0.86 -2.84
N ASP A 81 17.32 -1.78 -3.75
CA ASP A 81 17.28 -1.51 -5.19
C ASP A 81 15.82 -1.49 -5.66
N ASP A 82 14.97 -2.34 -5.06
CA ASP A 82 13.55 -2.48 -5.42
C ASP A 82 12.59 -1.97 -4.32
N TYR A 83 13.10 -1.36 -3.24
CA TYR A 83 12.30 -1.03 -2.06
C TYR A 83 11.07 -0.15 -2.36
N VAL A 84 11.27 0.90 -3.15
CA VAL A 84 10.20 1.85 -3.53
C VAL A 84 9.17 1.18 -4.45
N GLU A 85 9.65 0.37 -5.39
CA GLU A 85 8.81 -0.39 -6.33
C GLU A 85 7.92 -1.38 -5.58
N ILE A 86 8.50 -2.17 -4.68
CA ILE A 86 7.76 -3.12 -3.83
C ILE A 86 6.70 -2.40 -2.99
N ILE A 87 7.03 -1.27 -2.36
CA ILE A 87 6.03 -0.49 -1.59
C ILE A 87 4.87 -0.07 -2.49
N ASN A 88 5.17 0.39 -3.70
CA ASN A 88 4.18 0.84 -4.68
C ASN A 88 3.27 -0.30 -5.15
N ASP A 89 3.83 -1.48 -5.41
CA ASP A 89 3.05 -2.63 -5.85
C ASP A 89 2.16 -3.18 -4.74
N LEU A 90 2.69 -3.32 -3.53
CA LEU A 90 1.92 -3.87 -2.41
C LEU A 90 0.76 -2.95 -2.00
N GLN A 91 0.91 -1.63 -2.07
CA GLN A 91 -0.21 -0.73 -1.82
C GLN A 91 -1.25 -0.75 -2.95
N ASP A 92 -0.85 -0.96 -4.20
CA ASP A 92 -1.82 -1.11 -5.30
C ASP A 92 -2.64 -2.40 -5.11
N ILE A 93 -1.97 -3.51 -4.80
CA ILE A 93 -2.58 -4.81 -4.47
C ILE A 93 -3.53 -4.67 -3.27
N PHE A 94 -3.18 -3.88 -2.25
CA PHE A 94 -4.08 -3.59 -1.13
C PHE A 94 -5.38 -2.95 -1.59
N TYR A 95 -5.32 -1.89 -2.40
CA TYR A 95 -6.54 -1.20 -2.85
C TYR A 95 -7.35 -2.03 -3.86
N TYR A 96 -6.68 -2.88 -4.65
CA TYR A 96 -7.31 -3.92 -5.46
C TYR A 96 -8.14 -4.87 -4.58
N LEU A 97 -7.51 -5.49 -3.58
CA LEU A 97 -8.19 -6.45 -2.70
C LEU A 97 -9.34 -5.80 -1.93
N LYS A 98 -9.17 -4.58 -1.41
CA LYS A 98 -10.26 -3.84 -0.76
C LYS A 98 -11.47 -3.68 -1.68
N ASN A 99 -11.26 -3.39 -2.96
CA ASN A 99 -12.34 -3.28 -3.94
C ASN A 99 -12.99 -4.63 -4.22
N GLU A 100 -12.18 -5.67 -4.44
CA GLU A 100 -12.68 -6.97 -4.83
C GLU A 100 -13.46 -7.66 -3.70
N THR A 101 -13.14 -7.35 -2.45
CA THR A 101 -13.82 -7.85 -1.26
C THR A 101 -14.94 -6.93 -0.78
N LEU A 102 -15.30 -5.89 -1.54
CA LEU A 102 -16.30 -4.87 -1.18
C LEU A 102 -16.13 -4.28 0.22
N ASP A 103 -14.88 -4.05 0.64
CA ASP A 103 -14.53 -3.54 1.98
C ASP A 103 -14.95 -4.41 3.18
N GLU A 104 -15.40 -5.65 2.96
CA GLU A 104 -15.87 -6.57 4.01
C GLU A 104 -14.72 -7.16 4.85
N ILE A 105 -13.51 -7.22 4.29
CA ILE A 105 -12.29 -7.61 5.01
C ILE A 105 -11.60 -6.35 5.57
N SER A 106 -11.15 -6.42 6.82
CA SER A 106 -10.49 -5.30 7.48
C SER A 106 -9.12 -5.00 6.86
N ASP A 107 -8.67 -3.76 7.01
CA ASP A 107 -7.38 -3.33 6.43
C ASP A 107 -6.20 -4.14 6.99
N ASN A 108 -6.22 -4.47 8.27
CA ASN A 108 -5.15 -5.27 8.89
C ASN A 108 -5.13 -6.70 8.32
N GLU A 109 -6.30 -7.32 8.11
CA GLU A 109 -6.38 -8.66 7.54
C GLU A 109 -5.87 -8.69 6.09
N ILE A 110 -6.22 -7.71 5.26
CA ILE A 110 -5.68 -7.62 3.89
C ILE A 110 -4.17 -7.39 3.91
N ILE A 111 -3.66 -6.55 4.80
CA ILE A 111 -2.22 -6.33 4.96
C ILE A 111 -1.51 -7.63 5.35
N ASP A 112 -2.06 -8.39 6.30
CA ASP A 112 -1.48 -9.66 6.73
C ASP A 112 -1.50 -10.71 5.59
N ILE A 113 -2.57 -10.76 4.78
CA ILE A 113 -2.64 -11.61 3.58
C ILE A 113 -1.56 -11.23 2.56
N ILE A 114 -1.41 -9.94 2.26
CA ILE A 114 -0.41 -9.46 1.30
C ILE A 114 1.01 -9.79 1.77
N VAL A 115 1.29 -9.60 3.06
CA VAL A 115 2.60 -9.93 3.65
C VAL A 115 2.84 -11.44 3.63
N GLU A 116 1.83 -12.27 3.91
CA GLU A 116 1.95 -13.72 3.77
C GLU A 116 2.31 -14.11 2.33
N PHE A 117 1.64 -13.51 1.33
CA PHE A 117 1.95 -13.75 -0.07
C PHE A 117 3.35 -13.28 -0.44
N TYR A 118 3.78 -12.13 0.07
CA TYR A 118 5.12 -11.60 -0.12
C TYR A 118 6.19 -12.60 0.37
N GLU A 119 6.04 -13.10 1.60
CA GLU A 119 6.96 -14.08 2.18
C GLU A 119 6.94 -15.41 1.44
N LYS A 120 5.74 -15.95 1.16
CA LYS A 120 5.55 -17.24 0.49
C LYS A 120 6.11 -17.26 -0.93
N THR A 121 6.14 -16.11 -1.59
CA THR A 121 6.60 -16.00 -2.98
C THR A 121 8.05 -15.54 -3.10
N SER A 122 8.72 -15.31 -1.96
CA SER A 122 10.08 -14.76 -1.89
C SER A 122 10.17 -13.37 -2.53
N GLY A 123 9.19 -12.52 -2.25
CA GLY A 123 9.10 -11.14 -2.74
C GLY A 123 8.74 -10.98 -4.22
N ARG A 124 8.39 -12.05 -4.93
CA ARG A 124 8.06 -11.99 -6.37
C ARG A 124 6.69 -11.39 -6.61
N ILE A 125 6.64 -10.10 -6.95
CA ILE A 125 5.41 -9.34 -7.17
C ILE A 125 4.40 -10.02 -8.10
N GLU A 126 4.84 -10.55 -9.24
CA GLU A 126 3.96 -11.29 -10.17
C GLU A 126 3.20 -12.44 -9.49
N ASN A 127 3.87 -13.16 -8.58
CA ASN A 127 3.23 -14.24 -7.83
C ASN A 127 2.26 -13.71 -6.76
N ILE A 128 2.55 -12.56 -6.15
CA ILE A 128 1.65 -11.92 -5.18
C ILE A 128 0.38 -11.45 -5.88
N GLN A 129 0.50 -10.87 -7.08
CA GLN A 129 -0.63 -10.48 -7.91
C GLN A 129 -1.50 -11.70 -8.25
N ASN A 130 -0.90 -12.79 -8.76
CA ASN A 130 -1.62 -14.02 -9.06
C ASN A 130 -2.35 -14.62 -7.84
N LEU A 131 -1.71 -14.61 -6.66
CA LEU A 131 -2.33 -15.08 -5.42
C LEU A 131 -3.47 -14.16 -4.96
N SER A 132 -3.32 -12.84 -5.15
CA SER A 132 -4.33 -11.84 -4.79
C SER A 132 -5.58 -11.96 -5.68
N GLU A 133 -5.38 -12.14 -6.99
CA GLU A 133 -6.49 -12.40 -7.93
C GLU A 133 -7.23 -13.69 -7.61
N LYS A 134 -6.48 -14.76 -7.31
CA LYS A 134 -7.06 -16.04 -6.88
C LYS A 134 -7.88 -15.88 -5.60
N PHE A 135 -7.33 -15.20 -4.59
CA PHE A 135 -8.02 -14.93 -3.34
C PHE A 135 -9.31 -14.15 -3.56
N ALA A 136 -9.26 -13.08 -4.36
CA ALA A 136 -10.43 -12.26 -4.71
C ALA A 136 -11.53 -13.10 -5.40
N LEU A 137 -11.16 -13.99 -6.31
CA LEU A 137 -12.10 -14.89 -6.99
C LEU A 137 -12.75 -15.87 -6.01
N GLU A 138 -11.96 -16.53 -5.16
CA GLU A 138 -12.45 -17.47 -4.16
C GLU A 138 -13.40 -16.79 -3.15
N TYR A 139 -13.06 -15.57 -2.72
CA TYR A 139 -13.91 -14.75 -1.86
C TYR A 139 -15.28 -14.46 -2.49
N LYS A 140 -15.28 -14.04 -3.76
CA LYS A 140 -16.52 -13.76 -4.51
C LYS A 140 -17.38 -15.00 -4.71
N LEU A 141 -16.78 -16.15 -5.02
CA LEU A 141 -17.51 -17.41 -5.18
C LEU A 141 -18.13 -17.89 -3.88
N GLY A 142 -17.41 -17.80 -2.76
CA GLY A 142 -17.93 -18.14 -1.43
C GLY A 142 -19.16 -17.33 -1.06
N ARG A 143 -19.17 -16.04 -1.39
CA ARG A 143 -20.36 -15.19 -1.18
C ARG A 143 -21.57 -15.59 -2.01
N ILE A 144 -21.37 -15.89 -3.30
CA ILE A 144 -22.48 -16.30 -4.19
C ILE A 144 -23.16 -17.56 -3.65
N SER A 145 -22.41 -18.49 -3.05
CA SER A 145 -22.98 -19.69 -2.44
C SER A 145 -23.70 -19.49 -1.11
N GLU A 146 -23.47 -18.37 -0.41
CA GLU A 146 -24.20 -18.02 0.83
C GLU A 146 -25.51 -17.27 0.55
N ASP A 147 -25.64 -16.65 -0.62
CA ASP A 147 -26.82 -15.89 -1.06
C ASP A 147 -27.88 -16.76 -1.81
N GLU A 148 -27.64 -18.07 -1.98
CA GLU A 148 -28.57 -19.07 -2.56
C GLU A 148 -29.28 -19.93 -1.50
#